data_AF-A0A817LZL8-F1
#
_entry.id   AF-A0A817LZL8-F1
#
_cell.length_a   1.000
_cell.length_b   1.000
_cell.length_c   1.000
_cell.angle_alpha   90.00
_cell.angle_beta   90.00
_cell.angle_gamma   90.00
#
_symmetry.space_group_name_H-M   'P 1'
#
loop_
_entity.id
_entity.type
_entity.pdbx_description
1 polymer ?
#
loop_
_entity_poly.entity_id
_entity_poly.type
_entity_poly.pdbx_seq_one_letter_code
_entity_poly.pdbx_strand_id
1 'polypeptide(L)'
;MIEALENFFSFTSKTKIDGILTTTIIQLIRLILENQFSVYENKLYQQMIGSSIDSSLIRILIDIYIFYWQYDLLRILNKKRDIFFRRVFGRHLNQIFFLWNGSKDELFTFLNTKSLTHSKYDHIRMTVSMDYKIQYLDAEICDVGRILQTRVYHHLSFEPYALPYMPEIQTRPSQSQILLLLRNSVIRAILYCSNEQEFENELLYIELSFLHNEISSYLIQKIIENFFIEFHVVKKDTCLFDENTYQVLQSSIRQNYKQKSKYHLVKRQWRY
;
A
#
# COMPACT_ATOMS: atom_id res chain seq x y z
N MET A 1 16.53 13.44 -9.51
CA MET A 1 16.85 12.22 -8.72
C MET A 1 18.20 12.31 -8.03
N ILE A 2 19.33 12.51 -8.74
CA ILE A 2 20.67 12.59 -8.11
C ILE A 2 20.74 13.64 -6.98
N GLU A 3 20.28 14.86 -7.23
CA GLU A 3 20.26 15.92 -6.22
C GLU A 3 19.46 15.52 -4.96
N ALA A 4 18.36 14.78 -5.11
CA ALA A 4 17.58 14.30 -3.97
C ALA A 4 18.35 13.22 -3.18
N LEU A 5 19.13 12.38 -3.86
CA LEU A 5 19.99 11.39 -3.22
C LEU A 5 21.15 12.05 -2.47
N GLU A 6 21.76 13.09 -3.06
CA GLU A 6 22.79 13.90 -2.39
C GLU A 6 22.23 14.52 -1.11
N ASN A 7 21.07 15.16 -1.20
CA ASN A 7 20.36 15.70 -0.04
C ASN A 7 20.05 14.62 1.00
N PHE A 8 19.71 13.39 0.59
CA PHE A 8 19.45 12.27 1.48
C PHE A 8 20.69 11.84 2.26
N PHE A 9 21.85 11.74 1.60
CA PHE A 9 23.08 11.41 2.29
C PHE A 9 23.55 12.53 3.22
N SER A 10 23.40 13.79 2.82
CA SER A 10 23.67 14.94 3.69
C SER A 10 22.74 14.94 4.91
N PHE A 11 21.44 14.68 4.72
CA PHE A 11 20.45 14.64 5.81
C PHE A 11 20.72 13.52 6.82
N THR A 12 21.20 12.36 6.36
CA THR A 12 21.51 11.22 7.24
C THR A 12 22.89 11.33 7.90
N SER A 13 23.69 12.35 7.57
CA SER A 13 25.08 12.53 8.00
C SER A 13 25.97 11.31 7.73
N LYS A 14 25.60 10.46 6.76
CA LYS A 14 26.36 9.26 6.39
C LYS A 14 27.37 9.62 5.31
N THR A 15 28.65 9.37 5.60
CA THR A 15 29.73 9.51 4.61
C THR A 15 30.08 8.17 3.96
N LYS A 16 29.74 7.06 4.60
CA LYS A 16 29.95 5.68 4.11
C LYS A 16 28.74 4.78 4.38
N ILE A 17 28.52 3.82 3.51
CA ILE A 17 27.55 2.72 3.65
C ILE A 17 28.29 1.44 3.29
N ASP A 18 28.37 0.50 4.23
CA ASP A 18 29.07 -0.79 4.07
C ASP A 18 30.49 -0.62 3.51
N GLY A 19 31.21 0.40 4.00
CA GLY A 19 32.58 0.73 3.59
C GLY A 19 32.69 1.56 2.30
N ILE A 20 31.62 1.70 1.52
CA ILE A 20 31.59 2.46 0.27
C ILE A 20 31.28 3.93 0.56
N LEU A 21 32.06 4.85 -0.01
CA LEU A 21 31.81 6.29 0.11
C LEU A 21 30.50 6.69 -0.58
N THR A 22 29.72 7.57 0.03
CA THR A 22 28.46 8.06 -0.56
C THR A 22 28.67 8.77 -1.89
N THR A 23 29.81 9.43 -2.09
CA THR A 23 30.21 10.01 -3.38
C THR A 23 30.37 8.96 -4.47
N THR A 24 30.99 7.82 -4.16
CA THR A 24 31.11 6.68 -5.09
C THR A 24 29.74 6.10 -5.42
N ILE A 25 28.86 5.96 -4.42
CA ILE A 25 27.48 5.49 -4.63
C ILE A 25 26.73 6.44 -5.58
N ILE A 26 26.83 7.76 -5.38
CA ILE A 26 26.23 8.76 -6.26
C ILE A 26 26.77 8.64 -7.69
N GLN A 27 28.08 8.47 -7.87
CA GLN A 27 28.70 8.30 -9.19
C GLN A 27 28.21 7.05 -9.91
N LEU A 28 28.11 5.92 -9.21
CA LEU A 28 27.60 4.67 -9.77
C LEU A 28 26.13 4.81 -10.18
N ILE A 29 25.31 5.45 -9.34
CA ILE A 29 23.90 5.67 -9.65
C ILE A 29 23.74 6.61 -10.84
N ARG A 30 24.55 7.66 -10.92
CA ARG A 30 24.59 8.56 -12.09
C ARG A 30 24.89 7.78 -13.36
N LEU A 31 25.90 6.91 -13.33
CA LEU A 31 26.25 6.05 -14.46
C LEU A 31 25.08 5.13 -14.85
N ILE A 32 24.38 4.53 -13.88
CA ILE A 32 23.21 3.69 -14.15
C ILE A 32 22.07 4.50 -14.79
N LEU A 33 21.79 5.71 -14.28
CA LEU A 33 20.72 6.55 -14.81
C LEU A 33 21.02 7.08 -16.21
N GLU A 34 22.29 7.36 -16.51
CA GLU A 34 22.72 7.85 -17.83
C GLU A 34 22.79 6.72 -18.88
N ASN A 35 22.99 5.46 -18.44
CA ASN A 35 23.21 4.31 -19.33
C ASN A 35 22.05 3.30 -19.27
N GLN A 36 20.81 3.79 -19.40
CA GLN A 36 19.62 2.95 -19.50
C GLN A 36 19.32 2.61 -20.95
N PHE A 37 19.54 1.35 -21.33
CA PHE A 37 19.29 0.88 -22.68
C PHE A 37 18.24 -0.24 -22.69
N SER A 38 17.39 -0.24 -23.72
CA SER A 38 16.42 -1.29 -23.99
C SER A 38 16.53 -1.76 -25.44
N VAL A 39 16.31 -3.05 -25.68
CA VAL A 39 16.27 -3.61 -27.04
C VAL A 39 14.81 -3.79 -27.45
N TYR A 40 14.44 -3.24 -28.61
CA TYR A 40 13.12 -3.43 -29.21
C TYR A 40 13.30 -3.61 -30.72
N GLU A 41 12.67 -4.63 -31.31
CA GLU A 41 12.79 -4.96 -32.74
C GLU A 41 14.26 -4.96 -33.26
N ASN A 42 15.15 -5.64 -32.53
CA ASN A 42 16.59 -5.71 -32.83
C ASN A 42 17.33 -4.37 -32.90
N LYS A 43 16.76 -3.30 -32.34
CA LYS A 43 17.41 -1.99 -32.21
C LYS A 43 17.64 -1.65 -30.74
N LEU A 44 18.77 -0.98 -30.47
CA LEU A 44 19.12 -0.48 -29.15
C LEU A 44 18.60 0.95 -28.99
N TYR A 45 17.82 1.19 -27.94
CA TYR A 45 17.29 2.50 -27.60
C TYR A 45 17.84 2.92 -26.23
N GLN A 46 18.26 4.18 -26.12
CA GLN A 46 18.63 4.77 -24.84
C GLN A 46 17.43 5.53 -24.27
N GLN A 47 17.11 5.26 -23.01
CA GLN A 47 16.10 6.02 -22.29
C GLN A 47 16.69 7.36 -21.84
N MET A 48 16.25 8.44 -22.48
CA MET A 48 16.73 9.80 -22.20
C MET A 48 15.97 10.48 -21.05
N ILE A 49 14.74 10.05 -20.76
CA ILE A 49 13.87 10.66 -19.76
C ILE A 49 13.22 9.57 -18.90
N GLY A 50 13.27 9.75 -17.58
CA GLY A 50 12.72 8.81 -16.61
C GLY A 50 13.55 7.55 -16.49
N SER A 51 12.98 6.53 -15.84
CA SER A 51 13.59 5.20 -15.72
C SER A 51 12.50 4.15 -15.63
N SER A 52 12.82 2.91 -16.00
CA SER A 52 11.90 1.78 -15.77
C SER A 52 11.70 1.54 -14.27
N ILE A 53 10.43 1.47 -13.86
CA ILE A 53 10.00 1.25 -12.46
C ILE A 53 10.35 -0.16 -11.98
N ASP A 54 10.59 -1.09 -12.90
CA ASP A 54 10.80 -2.51 -12.58
C ASP A 54 12.14 -2.78 -11.87
N SER A 55 13.06 -1.80 -11.91
CA SER A 55 14.32 -1.89 -11.16
C SER A 55 14.12 -1.51 -9.69
N SER A 56 14.51 -2.40 -8.78
CA SER A 56 14.47 -2.17 -7.33
C SER A 56 15.27 -0.94 -6.90
N LEU A 57 16.40 -0.66 -7.56
CA LEU A 57 17.19 0.54 -7.33
C LEU A 57 16.42 1.80 -7.74
N ILE A 58 15.81 1.80 -8.92
CA ILE A 58 15.03 2.94 -9.41
C ILE A 58 13.84 3.22 -8.48
N ARG A 59 13.17 2.18 -7.98
CA ARG A 59 12.08 2.33 -7.01
C ARG A 59 12.54 3.06 -5.74
N ILE A 60 13.71 2.71 -5.21
CA ILE A 60 14.30 3.40 -4.04
C ILE A 60 14.61 4.87 -4.37
N LEU A 61 15.18 5.14 -5.55
CA LEU A 61 15.49 6.51 -5.97
C LEU A 61 14.24 7.37 -6.16
N ILE A 62 13.17 6.79 -6.72
CA ILE A 62 11.86 7.44 -6.82
C ILE A 62 11.32 7.73 -5.42
N ASP A 63 11.40 6.77 -4.49
CA ASP A 63 10.92 6.97 -3.12
C ASP A 63 11.66 8.10 -2.41
N ILE A 64 12.99 8.19 -2.55
CA ILE A 64 13.78 9.31 -2.02
C ILE A 64 13.37 10.63 -2.68
N TYR A 65 13.23 10.62 -4.02
CA TYR A 65 12.89 11.82 -4.77
C TYR A 65 11.50 12.37 -4.38
N ILE A 66 10.49 11.50 -4.34
CA ILE A 66 9.13 11.82 -3.94
C ILE A 66 9.07 12.23 -2.46
N PHE A 67 9.87 11.63 -1.58
CA PHE A 67 9.95 12.04 -0.17
C PHE A 67 10.26 13.54 -0.02
N TYR A 68 11.24 14.07 -0.76
CA TYR A 68 11.57 15.49 -0.68
C TYR A 68 10.48 16.39 -1.26
N TRP A 69 9.90 16.00 -2.40
CA TRP A 69 8.77 16.73 -2.96
C TRP A 69 7.57 16.76 -2.00
N GLN A 70 7.27 15.62 -1.37
CA GLN A 70 6.21 15.52 -0.38
C GLN A 70 6.51 16.31 0.88
N TYR A 71 7.76 16.37 1.31
CA TYR A 71 8.14 17.15 2.49
C TYR A 71 7.68 18.61 2.34
N ASP A 72 7.81 19.19 1.15
CA ASP A 72 7.31 20.54 0.86
C ASP A 72 5.78 20.61 0.90
N LEU A 73 5.09 19.64 0.29
CA LEU A 73 3.62 19.53 0.36
C LEU A 73 3.13 19.44 1.81
N LEU A 74 3.71 18.54 2.60
CA LEU A 74 3.40 18.33 4.01
C LEU A 74 3.67 19.59 4.83
N ARG A 75 4.76 20.30 4.55
CA ARG A 75 5.09 21.55 5.25
C ARG A 75 4.06 22.64 5.00
N ILE A 76 3.59 22.79 3.76
CA ILE A 76 2.56 23.77 3.41
C ILE A 76 1.21 23.37 4.05
N LEU A 77 0.83 22.10 3.97
CA LEU A 77 -0.39 21.58 4.60
C LEU A 77 -0.38 21.76 6.12
N ASN A 78 0.76 21.49 6.77
CA ASN A 78 0.93 21.70 8.21
C ASN A 78 0.77 23.16 8.63
N LYS A 79 1.17 24.13 7.78
CA LYS A 79 1.00 25.56 8.06
C LYS A 79 -0.47 25.99 8.04
N LYS A 80 -1.32 25.37 7.21
CA LYS A 80 -2.76 25.64 7.15
C LYS A 80 -3.54 25.15 8.38
N ARG A 81 -2.89 24.50 9.36
CA ARG A 81 -3.51 23.96 10.59
C ARG A 81 -4.70 23.02 10.31
N ASP A 82 -4.68 22.31 9.18
CA ASP A 82 -5.71 21.31 8.93
C ASP A 82 -5.43 20.08 9.84
N ILE A 83 -6.16 20.00 10.95
CA ILE A 83 -5.99 19.01 12.02
C ILE A 83 -6.26 17.58 11.48
N PHE A 84 -7.08 17.45 10.44
CA PHE A 84 -7.43 16.15 9.86
C PHE A 84 -6.35 15.61 8.92
N PHE A 85 -5.65 16.48 8.20
CA PHE A 85 -4.52 16.09 7.35
C PHE A 85 -3.42 15.36 8.15
N ARG A 86 -3.20 15.74 9.41
CA ARG A 86 -2.22 15.07 10.30
C ARG A 86 -2.63 13.67 10.73
N ARG A 87 -3.91 13.31 10.63
CA ARG A 87 -4.44 12.03 11.13
C ARG A 87 -4.58 10.98 10.03
N VAL A 88 -4.81 11.39 8.79
CA VAL A 88 -5.02 10.48 7.66
C VAL A 88 -4.24 10.97 6.44
N PHE A 89 -2.98 10.57 6.37
CA PHE A 89 -2.12 10.72 5.18
C PHE A 89 -1.52 9.36 4.85
N GLY A 90 -1.78 8.88 3.64
CA GLY A 90 -1.25 7.65 3.09
C GLY A 90 -0.45 7.95 1.82
N ARG A 91 0.71 7.31 1.69
CA ARG A 91 1.43 7.22 0.42
C ARG A 91 1.75 5.77 0.11
N HIS A 92 1.50 5.38 -1.12
CA HIS A 92 2.02 4.16 -1.68
C HIS A 92 2.50 4.43 -3.10
N LEU A 93 3.81 4.32 -3.31
CA LEU A 93 4.46 4.66 -4.59
C LEU A 93 4.10 6.08 -5.05
N ASN A 94 3.36 6.19 -6.15
CA ASN A 94 2.89 7.40 -6.81
C ASN A 94 1.47 7.82 -6.39
N GLN A 95 0.81 7.05 -5.52
CA GLN A 95 -0.52 7.37 -5.01
C GLN A 95 -0.43 8.03 -3.65
N ILE A 96 -1.23 9.08 -3.45
CA ILE A 96 -1.34 9.82 -2.21
C ILE A 96 -2.82 9.91 -1.86
N PHE A 97 -3.12 9.60 -0.61
CA PHE A 97 -4.46 9.74 -0.04
C PHE A 97 -4.39 10.63 1.19
N PHE A 98 -5.31 11.59 1.29
CA PHE A 98 -5.50 12.40 2.47
C PHE A 98 -6.91 12.97 2.51
N LEU A 99 -7.33 13.38 3.70
CA LEU A 99 -8.60 14.06 3.91
C LEU A 99 -8.44 15.57 3.73
N TRP A 100 -9.45 16.19 3.14
CA TRP A 100 -9.51 17.62 2.89
C TRP A 100 -10.86 18.18 3.33
N ASN A 101 -10.83 19.20 4.18
CA ASN A 101 -12.04 19.84 4.72
C ASN A 101 -12.56 21.01 3.86
N GLY A 102 -11.70 21.55 2.99
CA GLY A 102 -12.06 22.67 2.12
C GLY A 102 -12.87 22.22 0.91
N SER A 103 -13.24 23.18 0.08
CA SER A 103 -13.89 22.85 -1.21
C SER A 103 -12.90 22.21 -2.18
N LYS A 104 -13.43 21.56 -3.21
CA LYS A 104 -12.64 21.04 -4.34
C LYS A 104 -11.84 22.16 -5.01
N ASP A 105 -12.41 23.34 -5.17
CA ASP A 105 -11.74 24.50 -5.79
C ASP A 105 -10.61 25.04 -4.91
N GLU A 106 -10.80 25.05 -3.58
CA GLU A 106 -9.74 25.40 -2.63
C GLU A 106 -8.59 24.39 -2.69
N LEU A 107 -8.89 23.10 -2.87
CA LEU A 107 -7.89 22.05 -3.06
C LEU A 107 -7.10 22.28 -4.35
N PHE A 108 -7.78 22.52 -5.48
CA PHE A 108 -7.10 22.78 -6.75
C PHE A 108 -6.26 24.05 -6.70
N THR A 109 -6.79 25.13 -6.12
CA THR A 109 -6.05 26.38 -5.93
C THR A 109 -4.81 26.14 -5.05
N PHE A 110 -4.97 25.34 -4.00
CA PHE A 110 -3.88 24.95 -3.13
C PHE A 110 -2.80 24.16 -3.88
N LEU A 111 -3.19 23.12 -4.62
CA LEU A 111 -2.25 22.26 -5.35
C LEU A 111 -1.57 22.99 -6.51
N ASN A 112 -2.25 23.96 -7.13
CA ASN A 112 -1.71 24.83 -8.17
C ASN A 112 -0.93 26.02 -7.62
N THR A 113 -0.78 26.15 -6.29
CA THR A 113 0.01 27.24 -5.71
C THR A 113 1.47 27.07 -6.11
N LYS A 114 2.12 28.16 -6.54
CA LYS A 114 3.52 28.20 -7.03
C LYS A 114 4.56 27.51 -6.12
N SER A 115 4.26 27.34 -4.84
CA SER A 115 5.10 26.62 -3.89
C SER A 115 5.17 25.11 -4.11
N LEU A 116 4.14 24.52 -4.73
CA LEU A 116 4.08 23.09 -5.11
C LEU A 116 4.55 22.86 -6.55
N THR A 117 4.35 23.85 -7.41
CA THR A 117 4.85 23.91 -8.79
C THR A 117 6.15 24.71 -8.86
N HIS A 118 7.06 24.49 -7.90
CA HIS A 118 8.40 25.06 -8.01
C HIS A 118 9.07 24.43 -9.24
N SER A 119 9.84 25.23 -10.00
CA SER A 119 10.56 24.79 -11.21
C SER A 119 11.35 23.48 -11.08
N LYS A 120 11.72 23.12 -9.85
CA LYS A 120 12.42 21.88 -9.49
C LYS A 120 11.60 20.61 -9.73
N TYR A 121 10.27 20.72 -9.74
CA TYR A 121 9.32 19.61 -9.78
C TYR A 121 8.33 19.69 -10.96
N ASP A 122 8.61 20.50 -11.97
CA ASP A 122 7.70 20.74 -13.11
C ASP A 122 7.35 19.47 -13.93
N HIS A 123 8.14 18.41 -13.78
CA HIS A 123 7.89 17.11 -14.41
C HIS A 123 6.94 16.21 -13.60
N ILE A 124 6.60 16.57 -12.35
CA ILE A 124 5.62 15.85 -11.54
C ILE A 124 4.23 16.34 -11.94
N ARG A 125 3.47 15.46 -12.60
CA ARG A 125 2.06 15.71 -12.92
C ARG A 125 1.18 15.06 -11.85
N MET A 126 0.33 15.85 -11.23
CA MET A 126 -0.66 15.35 -10.27
C MET A 126 -2.03 15.26 -10.93
N THR A 127 -2.66 14.11 -10.81
CA THR A 127 -4.09 13.94 -11.09
C THR A 127 -4.80 13.87 -9.75
N VAL A 128 -5.79 14.72 -9.56
CA VAL A 128 -6.49 14.88 -8.27
C VAL A 128 -7.96 14.55 -8.47
N SER A 129 -8.45 13.60 -7.68
CA SER A 129 -9.87 13.32 -7.53
C SER A 129 -10.27 13.57 -6.08
N MET A 130 -11.45 14.16 -5.88
CA MET A 130 -12.04 14.38 -4.57
C MET A 130 -13.50 13.96 -4.67
N ASP A 131 -13.90 13.07 -3.78
CA ASP A 131 -15.24 12.50 -3.73
C ASP A 131 -15.54 12.00 -2.31
N TYR A 132 -16.82 11.76 -2.00
CA TYR A 132 -17.24 11.14 -0.73
C TYR A 132 -16.91 9.65 -0.69
N LYS A 133 -16.64 9.05 -1.86
CA LYS A 133 -16.29 7.66 -2.05
C LYS A 133 -15.06 7.56 -2.94
N ILE A 134 -13.96 7.03 -2.41
CA ILE A 134 -12.69 6.94 -3.15
C ILE A 134 -12.05 5.58 -2.98
N GLN A 135 -11.27 5.20 -3.98
CA GLN A 135 -10.48 3.98 -3.99
C GLN A 135 -9.03 4.35 -3.70
N TYR A 136 -8.41 3.63 -2.76
CA TYR A 136 -7.00 3.78 -2.46
C TYR A 136 -6.41 2.40 -2.16
N LEU A 137 -5.51 1.93 -3.04
CA LEU A 137 -5.04 0.54 -3.05
C LEU A 137 -6.24 -0.43 -3.16
N ASP A 138 -6.25 -1.50 -2.37
CA ASP A 138 -7.33 -2.49 -2.36
C ASP A 138 -8.47 -2.10 -1.39
N ALA A 139 -8.55 -0.83 -0.98
CA ALA A 139 -9.56 -0.32 -0.05
C ALA A 139 -10.50 0.67 -0.74
N GLU A 140 -11.79 0.49 -0.50
CA GLU A 140 -12.81 1.48 -0.81
C GLU A 140 -13.12 2.24 0.47
N ILE A 141 -13.02 3.56 0.41
CA ILE A 141 -13.16 4.47 1.54
C ILE A 141 -14.35 5.39 1.27
N CYS A 142 -15.32 5.38 2.16
CA CYS A 142 -16.55 6.17 2.08
C CYS A 142 -16.64 7.09 3.30
N ASP A 143 -16.97 8.35 3.11
CA ASP A 143 -17.39 9.24 4.19
C ASP A 143 -18.89 9.09 4.45
N VAL A 144 -19.25 8.49 5.59
CA VAL A 144 -20.61 8.33 6.05
C VAL A 144 -20.81 9.18 7.29
N GLY A 145 -21.25 10.43 7.09
CA GLY A 145 -21.58 11.33 8.19
C GLY A 145 -20.38 11.72 9.05
N ARG A 146 -19.22 12.00 8.42
CA ARG A 146 -17.92 12.32 9.06
C ARG A 146 -17.22 11.13 9.71
N ILE A 147 -17.73 9.93 9.49
CA ILE A 147 -17.07 8.68 9.87
C ILE A 147 -16.59 8.05 8.58
N LEU A 148 -15.28 7.83 8.48
CA LEU A 148 -14.73 7.04 7.39
C LEU A 148 -15.08 5.58 7.61
N GLN A 149 -15.83 5.04 6.66
CA GLN A 149 -16.07 3.62 6.53
C GLN A 149 -15.18 3.07 5.42
N THR A 150 -14.61 1.91 5.68
CA THR A 150 -13.70 1.23 4.75
C THR A 150 -14.17 -0.18 4.53
N ARG A 151 -13.95 -0.68 3.31
CA ARG A 151 -14.16 -2.08 2.93
C ARG A 151 -13.15 -2.48 1.86
N VAL A 152 -13.07 -3.78 1.58
CA VAL A 152 -12.23 -4.27 0.49
C VAL A 152 -12.81 -3.82 -0.85
N TYR A 153 -11.96 -3.26 -1.70
CA TYR A 153 -12.34 -2.87 -3.05
C TYR A 153 -12.09 -4.02 -4.02
N HIS A 154 -13.11 -4.34 -4.82
CA HIS A 154 -13.03 -5.31 -5.92
C HIS A 154 -13.16 -4.56 -7.24
N HIS A 155 -12.08 -4.48 -8.00
CA HIS A 155 -12.10 -3.76 -9.27
C HIS A 155 -12.90 -4.56 -10.32
N LEU A 156 -13.88 -3.92 -10.96
CA LEU A 156 -14.81 -4.57 -11.90
C LEU A 156 -14.16 -5.15 -13.16
N SER A 157 -12.92 -4.75 -13.46
CA SER A 157 -12.14 -5.33 -14.56
C SER A 157 -11.50 -6.67 -14.22
N PHE A 158 -11.48 -7.08 -12.96
CA PHE A 158 -11.08 -8.42 -12.58
C PHE A 158 -12.29 -9.35 -12.66
N GLU A 159 -12.03 -10.60 -13.06
CA GLU A 159 -13.06 -11.62 -13.05
C GLU A 159 -13.60 -11.78 -11.63
N PRO A 160 -14.93 -11.66 -11.42
CA PRO A 160 -15.55 -11.90 -10.12
C PRO A 160 -15.12 -13.28 -9.62
N TYR A 161 -14.82 -13.39 -8.32
CA TYR A 161 -14.41 -14.65 -7.70
C TYR A 161 -13.04 -15.20 -8.15
N ALA A 162 -12.27 -14.45 -8.93
CA ALA A 162 -10.88 -14.79 -9.19
C ALA A 162 -10.07 -14.75 -7.88
N LEU A 163 -9.32 -15.82 -7.62
CA LEU A 163 -8.45 -15.87 -6.46
C LEU A 163 -7.27 -14.91 -6.67
N PRO A 164 -7.03 -13.96 -5.75
CA PRO A 164 -5.89 -13.07 -5.86
C PRO A 164 -4.60 -13.90 -5.79
N TYR A 165 -3.60 -13.53 -6.59
CA TYR A 165 -2.28 -14.17 -6.61
C TYR A 165 -2.23 -15.62 -7.14
N MET A 166 -3.23 -16.08 -7.89
CA MET A 166 -3.08 -17.28 -8.73
C MET A 166 -2.19 -16.95 -9.93
N PRO A 167 -1.03 -17.61 -10.12
CA PRO A 167 -0.33 -17.53 -11.40
C PRO A 167 -1.24 -18.11 -12.48
N GLU A 168 -1.31 -17.48 -13.66
CA GLU A 168 -2.08 -17.92 -14.84
C GLU A 168 -1.68 -19.33 -15.35
N ILE A 169 -0.66 -19.93 -14.75
CA ILE A 169 -0.14 -21.25 -15.10
C ILE A 169 -1.04 -22.32 -14.47
N GLN A 170 -1.58 -23.18 -15.33
CA GLN A 170 -2.60 -24.25 -15.16
C GLN A 170 -2.34 -25.32 -14.08
N THR A 171 -1.50 -25.08 -13.08
CA THR A 171 -1.34 -25.99 -11.95
C THR A 171 -2.28 -25.57 -10.84
N ARG A 172 -3.23 -26.45 -10.49
CA ARG A 172 -4.05 -26.29 -9.28
C ARG A 172 -3.16 -25.91 -8.09
N PRO A 173 -3.54 -24.90 -7.30
CA PRO A 173 -2.71 -24.47 -6.18
C PRO A 173 -2.50 -25.60 -5.19
N SER A 174 -1.29 -25.68 -4.63
CA SER A 174 -1.02 -26.62 -3.55
C SER A 174 -1.86 -26.28 -2.32
N GLN A 175 -2.11 -27.27 -1.45
CA GLN A 175 -2.87 -27.05 -0.22
C GLN A 175 -2.24 -25.95 0.67
N SER A 176 -0.90 -25.83 0.68
CA SER A 176 -0.22 -24.76 1.41
C SER A 176 -0.43 -23.38 0.80
N GLN A 177 -0.51 -23.28 -0.53
CA GLN A 177 -0.87 -22.03 -1.21
C GLN A 177 -2.31 -21.65 -0.91
N ILE A 178 -3.27 -22.59 -1.00
CA ILE A 178 -4.68 -22.34 -0.65
C ILE A 178 -4.79 -21.82 0.78
N LEU A 179 -4.12 -22.48 1.72
CA LEU A 179 -4.09 -22.08 3.12
C LEU A 179 -3.59 -20.63 3.28
N LEU A 180 -2.47 -20.30 2.62
CA LEU A 180 -1.88 -18.96 2.70
C LEU A 180 -2.79 -17.91 2.08
N LEU A 181 -3.37 -18.18 0.91
CA LEU A 181 -4.26 -17.27 0.21
C LEU A 181 -5.52 -16.99 1.01
N LEU A 182 -6.22 -18.03 1.47
CA LEU A 182 -7.46 -17.88 2.23
C LEU A 182 -7.19 -17.11 3.53
N ARG A 183 -6.13 -17.47 4.24
CA ARG A 183 -5.71 -16.77 5.46
C ARG A 183 -5.40 -15.30 5.21
N ASN A 184 -4.64 -14.99 4.16
CA ASN A 184 -4.29 -13.60 3.84
C ASN A 184 -5.52 -12.79 3.41
N SER A 185 -6.47 -13.40 2.68
CA SER A 185 -7.72 -12.76 2.30
C SER A 185 -8.57 -12.42 3.52
N VAL A 186 -8.71 -13.35 4.48
CA VAL A 186 -9.45 -13.09 5.74
C VAL A 186 -8.76 -11.99 6.56
N ILE A 187 -7.43 -12.02 6.68
CA ILE A 187 -6.68 -10.97 7.40
C ILE A 187 -6.86 -9.62 6.73
N ARG A 188 -6.81 -9.56 5.39
CA ARG A 188 -7.07 -8.35 4.62
C ARG A 188 -8.47 -7.83 4.91
N ALA A 189 -9.49 -8.67 4.84
CA ALA A 189 -10.88 -8.31 5.13
C ALA A 189 -11.02 -7.70 6.53
N ILE A 190 -10.44 -8.32 7.56
CA ILE A 190 -10.52 -7.81 8.94
C ILE A 190 -9.80 -6.46 9.10
N LEU A 191 -8.67 -6.28 8.41
CA LEU A 191 -7.91 -5.03 8.49
C LEU A 191 -8.57 -3.89 7.72
N TYR A 192 -9.32 -4.21 6.66
CA TYR A 192 -9.88 -3.23 5.72
C TYR A 192 -11.33 -2.89 6.02
N CYS A 193 -12.14 -3.83 6.50
CA CYS A 193 -13.52 -3.54 6.86
C CYS A 193 -13.59 -2.72 8.15
N SER A 194 -14.44 -1.70 8.17
CA SER A 194 -14.61 -0.82 9.33
C SER A 194 -15.61 -1.35 10.36
N ASN A 195 -16.57 -2.16 9.91
CA ASN A 195 -17.64 -2.72 10.74
C ASN A 195 -17.82 -4.21 10.43
N GLU A 196 -18.55 -4.88 11.30
CA GLU A 196 -18.82 -6.31 11.22
C GLU A 196 -19.60 -6.68 9.96
N GLN A 197 -20.66 -5.96 9.61
CA GLN A 197 -21.46 -6.24 8.40
C GLN A 197 -20.64 -6.25 7.10
N GLU A 198 -19.76 -5.27 6.88
CA GLU A 198 -18.87 -5.22 5.71
C GLU A 198 -17.84 -6.35 5.75
N PHE A 199 -17.40 -6.77 6.94
CA PHE A 199 -16.54 -7.94 7.08
C PHE A 199 -17.27 -9.24 6.75
N GLU A 200 -18.51 -9.43 7.20
CA GLU A 200 -19.29 -10.63 6.87
C GLU A 200 -19.56 -10.75 5.37
N ASN A 201 -19.92 -9.64 4.72
CA ASN A 201 -20.09 -9.59 3.26
C ASN A 201 -18.79 -9.98 2.53
N GLU A 202 -17.65 -9.45 2.97
CA GLU A 202 -16.35 -9.80 2.39
C GLU A 202 -15.96 -11.26 2.67
N LEU A 203 -16.25 -11.78 3.87
CA LEU A 203 -15.98 -13.17 4.22
C LEU A 203 -16.79 -14.12 3.34
N LEU A 204 -18.07 -13.82 3.12
CA LEU A 204 -18.93 -14.56 2.19
C LEU A 204 -18.38 -14.50 0.76
N TYR A 205 -17.95 -13.32 0.31
CA TYR A 205 -17.32 -13.16 -1.00
C TYR A 205 -16.06 -14.02 -1.14
N ILE A 206 -15.21 -14.06 -0.11
CA ILE A 206 -14.02 -14.90 -0.07
C ILE A 206 -14.41 -16.38 -0.15
N GLU A 207 -15.36 -16.84 0.66
CA GLU A 207 -15.82 -18.24 0.63
C GLU A 207 -16.32 -18.64 -0.75
N LEU A 208 -17.18 -17.80 -1.35
CA LEU A 208 -17.68 -18.01 -2.71
C LEU A 208 -16.55 -18.01 -3.75
N SER A 209 -15.53 -17.17 -3.58
CA SER A 209 -14.36 -17.14 -4.46
C SER A 209 -13.59 -18.46 -4.44
N PHE A 210 -13.34 -19.01 -3.26
CA PHE A 210 -12.64 -20.30 -3.15
C PHE A 210 -13.50 -21.47 -3.64
N LEU A 211 -14.81 -21.45 -3.38
CA LEU A 211 -15.75 -22.46 -3.89
C LEU A 211 -15.82 -22.45 -5.43
N HIS A 212 -15.86 -21.25 -6.04
CA HIS A 212 -15.87 -21.09 -7.49
C HIS A 212 -14.61 -21.69 -8.13
N ASN A 213 -13.48 -21.66 -7.43
CA ASN A 213 -12.20 -22.24 -7.86
C ASN A 213 -12.02 -23.72 -7.43
N GLU A 214 -13.13 -24.45 -7.29
CA GLU A 214 -13.19 -25.89 -6.98
C GLU A 214 -12.55 -26.30 -5.64
N ILE A 215 -12.35 -25.38 -4.70
CA ILE A 215 -11.85 -25.71 -3.37
C ILE A 215 -13.00 -26.23 -2.51
N SER A 216 -12.77 -27.33 -1.78
CA SER A 216 -13.83 -27.98 -1.01
C SER A 216 -14.33 -27.09 0.14
N SER A 217 -15.65 -27.02 0.31
CA SER A 217 -16.30 -26.27 1.40
C SER A 217 -15.79 -26.69 2.77
N TYR A 218 -15.59 -28.00 2.98
CA TYR A 218 -15.01 -28.55 4.21
C TYR A 218 -13.62 -27.98 4.51
N LEU A 219 -12.75 -27.88 3.50
CA LEU A 219 -11.40 -27.33 3.69
C LEU A 219 -11.46 -25.83 4.00
N ILE A 220 -12.31 -25.08 3.30
CA ILE A 220 -12.51 -23.64 3.52
C ILE A 220 -12.96 -23.39 4.96
N GLN A 221 -14.04 -24.05 5.39
CA GLN A 221 -14.58 -23.93 6.75
C GLN A 221 -13.55 -24.28 7.80
N LYS A 222 -12.85 -25.41 7.64
CA LYS A 222 -11.79 -25.84 8.56
C LYS A 222 -10.68 -24.79 8.69
N ILE A 223 -10.26 -24.17 7.58
CA ILE A 223 -9.22 -23.12 7.62
C ILE A 223 -9.73 -21.87 8.35
N ILE A 224 -10.96 -21.45 8.06
CA ILE A 224 -11.58 -20.27 8.68
C ILE A 224 -11.80 -20.49 10.18
N GLU A 225 -12.29 -21.66 10.59
CA GLU A 225 -12.45 -22.05 12.00
C GLU A 225 -11.11 -22.05 12.73
N ASN A 226 -10.10 -22.72 12.16
CA ASN A 226 -8.74 -22.72 12.74
C ASN A 226 -8.17 -21.31 12.86
N PHE A 227 -8.45 -20.43 11.90
CA PHE A 227 -8.06 -19.03 11.96
C PHE A 227 -8.71 -18.33 13.16
N PHE A 228 -10.02 -18.45 13.36
CA PHE A 228 -10.68 -17.80 14.50
C PHE A 228 -10.25 -18.39 15.86
N ILE A 229 -10.03 -19.71 15.93
CA ILE A 229 -9.49 -20.39 17.12
C ILE A 229 -8.11 -19.81 17.49
N GLU A 230 -7.23 -19.58 16.51
CA GLU A 230 -5.90 -18.99 16.73
C GLU A 230 -5.98 -17.60 17.39
N PHE A 231 -7.00 -16.81 17.08
CA PHE A 231 -7.20 -15.48 17.66
C PHE A 231 -8.13 -15.47 18.87
N HIS A 232 -8.42 -16.65 19.45
CA HIS A 232 -9.28 -16.85 20.61
C HIS A 232 -10.70 -16.30 20.42
N VAL A 233 -11.21 -16.34 19.19
CA VAL A 233 -12.57 -15.92 18.88
C VAL A 233 -13.41 -17.16 18.63
N VAL A 234 -14.34 -17.43 19.55
CA VAL A 234 -15.29 -18.53 19.41
C VAL A 234 -16.46 -18.02 18.58
N LYS A 235 -16.58 -18.53 17.35
CA LYS A 235 -17.79 -18.30 16.54
C LYS A 235 -18.94 -18.98 17.28
N LYS A 236 -19.96 -18.22 17.71
CA LYS A 236 -21.19 -18.81 18.24
C LYS A 236 -21.87 -19.55 17.08
N ASP A 237 -22.50 -20.68 17.37
CA ASP A 237 -23.11 -21.58 16.38
C ASP A 237 -24.17 -20.92 15.47
N THR A 238 -24.57 -19.69 15.79
CA THR A 238 -25.43 -18.82 14.99
C THR A 238 -24.57 -17.76 14.27
N CYS A 239 -24.63 -17.78 12.95
CA CYS A 239 -23.82 -17.11 11.93
C CYS A 239 -23.49 -15.60 12.01
N LEU A 240 -23.76 -14.88 13.10
CA LEU A 240 -23.50 -13.44 13.18
C LEU A 240 -22.36 -13.16 14.15
N PHE A 241 -21.30 -12.53 13.67
CA PHE A 241 -20.34 -11.87 14.55
C PHE A 241 -21.07 -10.72 15.24
N ASP A 242 -20.96 -10.57 16.56
CA ASP A 242 -21.35 -9.29 17.16
C ASP A 242 -20.22 -8.26 16.95
N GLU A 243 -20.57 -6.99 16.81
CA GLU A 243 -19.60 -5.90 16.58
C GLU A 243 -18.50 -5.89 17.64
N ASN A 244 -18.82 -6.24 18.90
CA ASN A 244 -17.82 -6.33 19.97
C ASN A 244 -16.77 -7.42 19.70
N THR A 245 -17.21 -8.60 19.29
CA THR A 245 -16.35 -9.73 18.93
C THR A 245 -15.49 -9.38 17.73
N TYR A 246 -16.06 -8.69 16.73
CA TYR A 246 -15.31 -8.20 15.58
C TYR A 246 -14.22 -7.19 15.99
N GLN A 247 -14.53 -6.23 16.86
CA GLN A 247 -13.55 -5.25 17.35
C GLN A 247 -12.42 -5.91 18.16
N VAL A 248 -12.72 -6.93 18.96
CA VAL A 248 -11.72 -7.74 19.68
C VAL A 248 -10.82 -8.46 18.69
N LEU A 249 -11.39 -9.15 17.69
CA LEU A 249 -10.65 -9.84 16.64
C LEU A 249 -9.71 -8.88 15.89
N GLN A 250 -10.25 -7.75 15.43
CA GLN A 250 -9.50 -6.74 14.70
C GLN A 250 -8.34 -6.18 15.53
N SER A 251 -8.58 -5.93 16.82
CA SER A 251 -7.56 -5.45 17.75
C SER A 251 -6.45 -6.49 17.95
N SER A 252 -6.81 -7.76 18.16
CA SER A 252 -5.85 -8.87 18.33
C SER A 252 -4.97 -9.05 17.10
N ILE A 253 -5.54 -9.01 15.89
CA ILE A 253 -4.78 -9.09 14.64
C ILE A 253 -3.84 -7.89 14.50
N ARG A 254 -4.34 -6.65 14.71
CA ARG A 254 -3.50 -5.44 14.63
C ARG A 254 -2.33 -5.49 15.61
N GLN A 255 -2.54 -6.00 16.83
CA GLN A 255 -1.48 -6.16 17.82
C GLN A 255 -0.45 -7.21 17.38
N ASN A 256 -0.90 -8.40 16.95
CA ASN A 256 -0.02 -9.47 16.46
C ASN A 256 0.86 -9.02 15.28
N TYR A 257 0.30 -8.26 14.33
CA TYR A 257 1.06 -7.73 13.19
C TYR A 257 2.00 -6.58 13.57
N LYS A 258 1.62 -5.70 14.52
CA LYS A 258 2.53 -4.69 15.08
C LYS A 258 3.72 -5.32 15.81
N GLN A 259 3.52 -6.44 16.49
CA GLN A 259 4.61 -7.15 17.17
C GLN A 259 5.52 -7.81 16.14
N LYS A 260 4.98 -8.54 15.15
CA LYS A 260 5.77 -9.16 14.08
C LYS A 260 6.59 -8.13 13.28
N SER A 261 6.05 -6.96 12.98
CA SER A 261 6.80 -5.90 12.28
C SER A 261 7.98 -5.38 13.12
N LYS A 262 7.81 -5.21 14.44
CA LYS A 262 8.88 -4.87 15.37
C LYS A 262 9.95 -5.96 15.43
N TYR A 263 9.56 -7.24 15.50
CA TYR A 263 10.52 -8.35 15.50
C TYR A 263 11.34 -8.42 14.19
N HIS A 264 10.76 -8.13 13.03
CA HIS A 264 11.50 -8.06 11.77
C HIS A 264 12.44 -6.84 11.68
N LEU A 265 12.07 -5.71 12.28
CA LEU A 265 12.94 -4.53 12.42
C LEU A 265 14.11 -4.82 13.36
N VAL A 266 13.87 -5.49 14.49
CA VAL A 266 14.89 -5.88 15.47
C VAL A 266 15.84 -6.93 14.87
N LYS A 267 15.34 -8.00 14.21
CA LYS A 267 16.21 -9.00 13.55
C LYS A 267 17.11 -8.41 12.44
N ARG A 268 16.73 -7.29 11.83
CA ARG A 268 17.61 -6.54 10.91
C ARG A 268 18.70 -5.75 11.65
N GLN A 269 18.46 -5.30 12.88
CA GLN A 269 19.48 -4.64 13.71
C GLN A 269 20.50 -5.63 14.31
N TRP A 270 20.13 -6.90 14.51
CA TRP A 270 21.04 -7.95 15.06
C TRP A 270 21.72 -8.82 13.97
N ARG A 271 21.72 -8.37 12.71
CA ARG A 271 22.49 -8.97 11.60
C ARG A 271 23.59 -8.03 11.08
N TYR A 272 24.07 -7.13 11.93
CA TYR A 272 25.28 -6.35 11.71
C TYR A 272 26.34 -6.75 12.72
#